data_AF-A0A257YDI5-F1
#
_entry.id   AF-A0A257YDI5-F1
#
_cell.length_a   1.000
_cell.length_b   1.000
_cell.length_c   1.000
_cell.angle_alpha   90.00
_cell.angle_beta   90.00
_cell.angle_gamma   90.00
#
_symmetry.space_group_name_H-M   'P 1'
#
loop_
_entity.id
_entity.type
_entity.pdbx_description
1 polymer ?
#
loop_
_entity_poly.entity_id
_entity_poly.type
_entity_poly.pdbx_seq_one_letter_code
_entity_poly.pdbx_strand_id
1 'polypeptide(L)' 'MTNAGVGMPCPVCSVPLAMSDRQGVEIDYCPQCRGVWE' A
#
# COMPACT_ATOMS: atom_id res chain seq x y z
N MET A 1 9.67 -14.30 -6.56
CA MET A 1 9.75 -13.46 -5.35
C MET A 1 9.72 -12.00 -5.78
N THR A 2 8.54 -11.49 -6.16
CA THR A 2 8.25 -10.05 -6.35
C THR A 2 6.77 -9.99 -6.72
N ASN A 3 5.89 -10.27 -5.75
CA ASN A 3 4.53 -9.74 -5.84
C ASN A 3 4.64 -8.24 -5.52
N ALA A 4 5.22 -7.49 -6.46
CA ALA A 4 4.90 -6.09 -6.59
C ALA A 4 3.47 -6.10 -7.14
N GLY A 5 2.49 -6.09 -6.22
CA GLY A 5 1.15 -5.69 -6.59
C GLY A 5 1.29 -4.45 -7.45
N VAL A 6 0.70 -4.46 -8.64
CA VAL A 6 0.60 -3.29 -9.50
C VAL A 6 -0.41 -2.33 -8.85
N GLY A 7 -0.12 -1.93 -7.61
CA GLY A 7 -0.74 -0.85 -6.89
C GLY A 7 0.04 0.40 -7.26
N MET A 8 -0.68 1.44 -7.64
CA MET A 8 -0.09 2.72 -8.02
C MET A 8 0.84 3.22 -6.89
N PRO A 9 2.00 3.83 -7.19
CA PRO A 9 2.81 4.43 -6.13
C PRO A 9 1.98 5.46 -5.36
N CYS A 10 2.26 5.63 -4.07
CA CYS A 10 1.55 6.62 -3.27
C CYS A 10 1.63 8.00 -3.96
N PRO A 11 0.50 8.66 -4.27
CA PRO A 11 0.52 9.93 -5.02
C PRO A 11 1.12 11.10 -4.23
N VAL A 12 1.31 10.94 -2.91
CA VAL A 12 1.88 11.95 -2.02
C VAL A 12 3.40 11.78 -1.87
N CYS A 13 3.86 10.54 -1.75
CA CYS A 13 5.26 10.22 -1.43
C CYS A 13 6.04 9.59 -2.58
N SER A 14 5.35 9.15 -3.64
CA SER A 14 5.91 8.42 -4.78
C SER A 14 6.70 7.15 -4.38
N VAL A 15 6.31 6.53 -3.26
CA VAL A 15 6.88 5.26 -2.78
C VAL A 15 5.87 4.11 -2.98
N PRO A 16 6.34 2.85 -3.07
CA PRO A 16 5.46 1.68 -3.09
C PRO A 16 4.55 1.65 -1.86
N LEU A 17 3.29 1.29 -2.07
CA LEU A 17 2.37 0.97 -0.97
C LEU A 17 2.73 -0.39 -0.37
N ALA A 18 2.48 -0.54 0.93
CA ALA A 18 2.67 -1.77 1.67
C ALA A 18 1.30 -2.42 1.93
N MET A 19 1.20 -3.71 1.66
CA MET A 19 -0.01 -4.48 1.89
C MET A 19 -0.14 -4.84 3.38
N SER A 20 -1.33 -4.71 3.94
CA SER A 20 -1.67 -5.10 5.31
C SER A 20 -3.04 -5.74 5.33
N ASP A 21 -3.21 -6.81 6.09
CA ASP A 21 -4.54 -7.29 6.46
C ASP A 21 -5.02 -6.56 7.72
N ARG A 22 -6.28 -6.14 7.74
CA ARG A 22 -6.95 -5.62 8.94
C ARG A 22 -8.33 -6.25 9.03
N GLN A 23 -8.50 -7.14 10.01
CA GLN A 23 -9.77 -7.85 10.22
C GLN A 23 -10.24 -8.64 8.97
N GLY A 24 -9.29 -9.17 8.20
CA GLY A 24 -9.58 -9.93 6.97
C GLY A 24 -9.81 -9.07 5.71
N VAL A 25 -9.66 -7.74 5.80
CA VAL A 25 -9.62 -6.84 4.64
C VAL A 25 -8.16 -6.56 4.28
N GLU A 26 -7.79 -6.87 3.05
CA GLU A 26 -6.48 -6.50 2.51
C GLU A 26 -6.51 -5.03 2.09
N ILE A 27 -5.61 -4.23 2.63
CA ILE A 27 -5.47 -2.81 2.32
C ILE A 27 -4.03 -2.50 1.95
N ASP A 28 -3.85 -1.55 1.06
CA ASP A 28 -2.57 -0.94 0.76
C ASP A 28 -2.40 0.33 1.59
N TYR A 29 -1.26 0.50 2.25
CA TYR A 29 -0.98 1.71 3.02
C TYR A 29 0.41 2.26 2.72
N CYS A 30 0.57 3.58 2.80
CA CYS A 30 1.89 4.18 2.65
C CYS A 30 2.62 4.20 3.99
N PRO A 31 3.82 3.61 4.12
CA PRO A 31 4.57 3.61 5.39
C PRO A 31 5.13 4.99 5.77
N GLN A 32 5.20 5.93 4.81
CA GLN A 32 5.72 7.29 5.02
C GLN A 32 4.64 8.24 5.55
N CYS A 33 3.54 8.40 4.80
CA CYS A 33 2.46 9.33 5.16
C CYS A 33 1.28 8.68 5.89
N ARG A 34 1.27 7.34 6.00
CA ARG A 34 0.18 6.53 6.63
C ARG A 34 -1.19 6.66 5.96
N GLY A 35 -1.25 7.11 4.71
CA GLY A 35 -2.48 7.00 3.93
C GLY A 35 -2.86 5.53 3.67
N VAL A 36 -4.14 5.28 3.42
CA VAL A 36 -4.71 3.95 3.16
C VAL A 36 -5.43 4.00 1.81
N TRP A 37 -5.29 2.93 1.04
CA TRP A 37 -5.82 2.72 -0.31
C TRP A 37 -6.37 1.28 -0.40
N GLU A 38 -7.36 1.06 -1.27
CA GLU A 38 -7.85 -0.25 -1.73
C GLU A 38 -7.63 -0.37 -3.25
#